data_AF-A0A0M3HJ66-F1
#
_entry.id   AF-A0A0M3HJ66-F1
#
_cell.length_a   1.000
_cell.length_b   1.000
_cell.length_c   1.000
_cell.angle_alpha   90.00
_cell.angle_beta   90.00
_cell.angle_gamma   90.00
#
_symmetry.space_group_name_H-M   'P 1'
#
loop_
_entity.id
_entity.type
_entity.pdbx_description
1 polymer ?
#
loop_
_entity_poly.entity_id
_entity_poly.type
_entity_poly.pdbx_seq_one_letter_code
_entity_poly.pdbx_strand_id
1 'polypeptide(L)' 'LIFRELSFNRGDVIRVHRVVDVNWLEGERNGQIGIFPSSYVQVCRCV' A
#
# COMPACT_ATOMS: atom_id res chain seq x y z
N LEU A 1 14.11 -6.98 8.48
CA LEU A 1 13.67 -6.80 7.07
C LEU A 1 13.65 -5.30 6.82
N ILE A 2 14.47 -4.81 5.90
CA ILE A 2 14.49 -3.39 5.55
C ILE A 2 13.45 -3.22 4.43
N PHE A 3 12.31 -2.64 4.76
CA PHE A 3 11.27 -2.34 3.78
C PHE A 3 11.55 -0.96 3.17
N ARG A 4 11.46 -0.84 1.85
CA ARG A 4 11.44 0.46 1.16
C ARG A 4 10.02 1.02 1.19
N GLU A 5 9.90 2.33 1.31
CA GLU A 5 8.61 3.02 1.19
C GLU A 5 8.11 2.98 -0.26
N LEU A 6 6.82 2.75 -0.44
CA LEU A 6 6.15 2.76 -1.74
C LEU A 6 5.61 4.15 -2.04
N SER A 7 6.08 4.77 -3.12
CA SER A 7 5.59 6.07 -3.59
C SER A 7 4.44 5.91 -4.58
N PHE A 8 3.39 6.71 -4.40
CA PHE A 8 2.20 6.74 -5.25
C PHE A 8 1.47 8.08 -5.11
N ASN A 9 0.52 8.32 -6.01
CA ASN A 9 -0.28 9.53 -6.07
C ASN A 9 -1.77 9.24 -5.81
N ARG A 10 -2.53 10.30 -5.49
CA ARG A 10 -4.00 10.20 -5.37
C ARG A 10 -4.58 9.62 -6.67
N GLY A 11 -5.37 8.57 -6.53
CA GLY A 11 -6.01 7.88 -7.66
C GLY A 11 -5.26 6.64 -8.13
N ASP A 12 -4.02 6.40 -7.69
CA ASP A 12 -3.37 5.11 -7.91
C ASP A 12 -4.11 3.99 -7.16
N VAL A 13 -4.18 2.81 -7.78
CA VAL A 13 -4.68 1.58 -7.15
C VAL A 13 -3.49 0.75 -6.70
N ILE A 14 -3.48 0.38 -5.42
CA ILE A 14 -2.41 -0.43 -4.82
C ILE A 14 -2.96 -1.79 -4.45
N ARG A 15 -2.24 -2.85 -4.85
CA ARG A 15 -2.55 -4.21 -4.42
C ARG A 15 -1.94 -4.44 -3.05
N VAL A 16 -2.76 -4.51 -2.01
CA VAL A 16 -2.29 -4.80 -0.65
C VAL A 16 -1.92 -6.28 -0.54
N HIS A 17 -0.71 -6.57 -0.05
CA HIS A 17 -0.20 -7.92 0.16
C HIS A 17 -0.38 -8.37 1.61
N ARG A 18 0.01 -7.52 2.57
CA ARG A 18 -0.14 -7.81 4.00
C ARG A 18 -0.18 -6.55 4.85
N VAL A 19 -0.72 -6.71 6.06
CA VAL A 19 -0.63 -5.72 7.13
C VAL A 19 0.69 -5.93 7.86
N VAL A 20 1.51 -4.89 7.95
CA VAL A 20 2.76 -4.93 8.71
C VAL A 20 2.47 -4.64 10.18
N ASP A 21 1.69 -3.59 10.44
CA ASP A 21 1.16 -3.21 11.74
C ASP A 21 -0.07 -2.29 11.57
N VAL A 22 -0.58 -1.71 12.65
CA VAL A 22 -1.76 -0.83 12.64
C VAL A 22 -1.60 0.40 11.72
N ASN A 23 -0.39 0.90 11.56
CA ASN A 23 -0.09 2.10 10.78
C ASN A 23 0.43 1.78 9.37
N TRP A 24 0.89 0.55 9.09
CA TRP A 24 1.62 0.23 7.87
C TRP A 24 1.08 -0.98 7.11
N LEU A 25 0.96 -0.83 5.80
CA LEU A 25 0.63 -1.88 4.84
C LEU A 25 1.80 -2.12 3.91
N GLU A 26 2.00 -3.37 3.49
CA GLU A 26 2.85 -3.70 2.34
C GLU A 26 1.96 -3.93 1.12
N GLY A 27 2.34 -3.35 -0.01
CA GLY A 27 1.62 -3.55 -1.26
C GLY A 27 2.47 -3.30 -2.49
N GLU A 28 1.82 -3.42 -3.65
CA GLU A 28 2.44 -3.31 -4.96
C GLU A 28 1.72 -2.31 -5.85
N ARG A 29 2.49 -1.46 -6.54
CA ARG A 29 2.03 -0.55 -7.59
C ARG A 29 2.97 -0.62 -8.79
N ASN A 30 2.45 -1.04 -9.96
CA ASN A 30 3.23 -1.20 -11.20
C ASN A 30 4.53 -2.01 -11.00
N GLY A 31 4.45 -3.14 -10.28
CA GLY A 31 5.59 -4.01 -9.97
C GLY A 31 6.56 -3.48 -8.91
N GLN A 32 6.34 -2.29 -8.37
CA GLN A 32 7.12 -1.77 -7.22
C GLN A 32 6.46 -2.20 -5.93
N ILE A 33 7.23 -2.87 -5.07
CA ILE A 33 6.78 -3.36 -3.76
C ILE A 33 7.39 -2.50 -2.67
N GLY A 34 6.57 -2.10 -1.71
CA GLY A 34 7.02 -1.37 -0.54
C GLY A 34 5.94 -1.19 0.50
N ILE A 35 6.29 -0.52 1.59
CA ILE A 35 5.36 -0.19 2.66
C ILE A 35 4.82 1.23 2.53
N PHE A 36 3.62 1.46 3.02
CA PHE A 36 3.02 2.78 3.07
C PHE A 36 2.00 2.90 4.22
N PRO A 37 1.72 4.13 4.68
CA PRO A 37 0.76 4.33 5.76
C PRO A 37 -0.64 3.85 5.39
N SER A 38 -1.28 3.11 6.29
CA SER A 38 -2.65 2.61 6.13
C SER A 38 -3.65 3.76 5.94
N SER A 39 -3.37 4.92 6.53
CA SER A 39 -4.19 6.13 6.43
C SER A 39 -4.16 6.84 5.06
N TYR A 40 -3.27 6.44 4.15
CA TYR A 40 -3.16 7.06 2.81
C TYR A 40 -4.08 6.43 1.76
N VAL A 41 -4.71 5.30 2.10
CA VAL A 41 -5.53 4.52 1.18
C VAL A 41 -6.95 4.35 1.71
N GLN A 42 -7.89 4.21 0.79
CA GLN A 42 -9.27 3.83 1.07
C GLN A 42 -9.51 2.46 0.43
N VAL A 43 -10.15 1.54 1.15
CA VAL A 43 -10.50 0.23 0.59
C VAL A 43 -11.62 0.42 -0.43
N CYS A 44 -11.32 0.16 -1.71
CA CYS A 44 -12.31 0.09 -2.77
C CYS A 44 -12.91 -1.32 -2.81
N ARG A 45 -14.18 -1.48 -2.42
CA ARG A 45 -14.96 -2.67 -2.75
C ARG A 45 -15.71 -2.41 -4.05
N CYS A 46 -15.45 -3.22 -5.08
CA CYS A 46 -16.34 -3.28 -6.23
C CYS A 46 -17.59 -4.03 -5.79
N VAL A 47 -18.75 -3.40 -5.94
CA VAL A 47 -20.08 -4.04 -5.78
C VAL A 47 -20.56 -4.59 -7.11
#